data_AF-A0A5E4LUN3-F1
#
_entry.id   AF-A0A5E4LUN3-F1
#
_cell.length_a   1.000
_cell.length_b   1.000
_cell.length_c   1.000
_cell.angle_alpha   90.00
_cell.angle_beta   90.00
_cell.angle_gamma   90.00
#
_symmetry.space_group_name_H-M   'P 1'
#
loop_
_entity.id
_entity.type
_entity.pdbx_description
1 polymer ?
#
loop_
_entity_poly.entity_id
_entity_poly.type
_entity_poly.pdbx_seq_one_letter_code
_entity_poly.pdbx_strand_id
1 'polypeptide(L)'
;MAGIEDRIFEEHGLTERYTISDIDEMERQALEKVNKALSAIENAVAIWDSSKKRPVELKPRIEKLKIFHDELSNWEKRILQTMGGNADTETRVKLLREFSDICHSYAR
;
A
#
# COMPACT_ATOMS: atom_id res chain seq x y z
N MET A 1 -30.25 -20.90 12.23
CA MET A 1 -28.86 -20.56 12.57
C MET A 1 -28.49 -19.28 11.82
N ALA A 2 -28.89 -18.13 12.35
CA ALA A 2 -28.43 -16.81 11.89
C ALA A 2 -27.29 -16.43 12.85
N GLY A 3 -26.09 -16.08 12.38
CA GLY A 3 -25.79 -14.76 11.82
C GLY A 3 -24.85 -14.08 12.83
N ILE A 4 -23.55 -14.34 12.71
CA ILE A 4 -22.54 -13.73 13.59
C ILE A 4 -22.29 -12.32 13.06
N GLU A 5 -23.10 -11.40 13.60
CA GLU A 5 -22.80 -10.02 13.96
C GLU A 5 -21.78 -9.25 13.09
N ASP A 6 -22.32 -8.52 12.10
CA ASP A 6 -21.75 -7.25 11.64
C ASP A 6 -21.63 -6.31 12.84
N ARG A 7 -20.47 -6.26 13.47
CA ARG A 7 -20.18 -5.27 14.50
C ARG A 7 -19.87 -3.94 13.85
N ILE A 8 -20.90 -3.11 13.79
CA ILE A 8 -20.83 -1.69 13.48
C ILE A 8 -19.99 -1.00 14.55
N PHE A 9 -18.84 -0.47 14.17
CA PHE A 9 -18.05 0.43 15.01
C PHE A 9 -18.47 1.88 14.70
N GLU A 10 -19.05 2.55 15.70
CA GLU A 10 -19.26 3.99 15.70
C GLU A 10 -18.30 4.64 16.69
N GLU A 11 -17.31 5.39 16.20
CA GLU A 11 -16.81 6.54 16.94
C GLU A 11 -16.22 7.60 15.99
N HIS A 12 -16.85 8.78 16.03
CA HIS A 12 -16.43 10.09 15.54
C HIS A 12 -16.17 10.30 14.02
N GLY A 13 -17.22 10.80 13.34
CA GLY A 13 -17.10 12.03 12.54
C GLY A 13 -17.01 11.92 11.01
N LEU A 14 -16.71 10.76 10.44
CA LEU A 14 -16.72 10.50 8.99
C LEU A 14 -16.98 9.00 8.74
N THR A 15 -18.18 8.51 9.03
CA THR A 15 -18.47 7.07 9.03
C THR A 15 -19.25 6.62 7.79
N GLU A 16 -18.57 6.54 6.64
CA GLU A 16 -18.88 5.42 5.74
C GLU A 16 -18.46 4.14 6.48
N ARG A 17 -19.45 3.39 6.97
CA ARG A 17 -19.22 2.13 7.69
C ARG A 17 -18.77 1.09 6.69
N TYR A 18 -17.47 0.92 6.53
CA TYR A 18 -16.92 -0.18 5.73
C TYR A 18 -17.24 -1.51 6.41
N THR A 19 -17.84 -2.43 5.65
CA THR A 19 -17.99 -3.81 6.09
C THR A 19 -16.63 -4.51 6.05
N ILE A 20 -16.50 -5.66 6.72
CA ILE A 20 -15.28 -6.48 6.62
C ILE A 20 -15.01 -6.86 5.15
N SER A 21 -16.08 -7.15 4.38
CA SER A 21 -15.98 -7.45 2.95
C SER A 21 -15.44 -6.28 2.13
N ASP A 22 -15.78 -5.04 2.49
CA ASP A 22 -15.24 -3.86 1.80
C ASP A 22 -13.75 -3.71 2.06
N ILE A 23 -13.32 -3.97 3.30
CA ILE A 23 -11.91 -3.91 3.70
C ILE A 23 -11.10 -4.99 2.98
N ASP A 24 -11.62 -6.22 2.92
CA ASP A 24 -10.98 -7.33 2.19
C ASP A 24 -10.76 -6.96 0.71
N GLU A 25 -11.77 -6.38 0.05
CA GLU A 25 -11.68 -5.98 -1.34
C GLU A 25 -10.72 -4.79 -1.53
N MET A 26 -10.73 -3.81 -0.63
CA MET A 26 -9.78 -2.70 -0.67
C MET A 26 -8.33 -3.17 -0.53
N GLU A 27 -8.05 -4.09 0.39
CA GLU A 27 -6.71 -4.69 0.55
C GLU A 27 -6.27 -5.43 -0.71
N ARG A 28 -7.17 -6.23 -1.30
CA ARG A 28 -6.89 -6.95 -2.55
C ARG A 28 -6.55 -6.00 -3.69
N GLN A 29 -7.33 -4.93 -3.87
CA GLN A 29 -7.08 -3.94 -4.91
C GLN A 29 -5.81 -3.13 -4.66
N ALA A 30 -5.53 -2.76 -3.41
CA ALA A 30 -4.30 -2.07 -3.05
C ALA A 30 -3.07 -2.94 -3.34
N LEU A 31 -3.09 -4.21 -2.94
CA LEU A 31 -2.04 -5.18 -3.26
C LEU A 31 -1.82 -5.34 -4.77
N GLU A 32 -2.88 -5.48 -5.55
CA GLU A 32 -2.74 -5.60 -7.01
C GLU A 32 -2.03 -4.37 -7.62
N LYS A 33 -2.36 -3.17 -7.13
CA LYS A 33 -1.72 -1.92 -7.57
C LYS A 33 -0.27 -1.84 -7.11
N VAL A 34 0.02 -2.23 -5.87
CA VAL A 34 1.38 -2.24 -5.32
C VAL A 34 2.27 -3.18 -6.09
N ASN A 35 1.81 -4.39 -6.42
CA ASN A 35 2.58 -5.35 -7.21
C ASN A 35 2.98 -4.77 -8.58
N LYS A 36 2.03 -4.14 -9.28
CA LYS A 36 2.32 -3.47 -10.56
C LYS A 36 3.32 -2.32 -10.40
N ALA A 37 3.17 -1.52 -9.34
CA ALA A 37 4.07 -0.41 -9.06
C ALA A 37 5.49 -0.87 -8.72
N LEU A 38 5.65 -1.87 -7.84
CA LEU A 38 6.94 -2.44 -7.47
C LEU A 38 7.68 -2.95 -8.72
N SER A 39 7.02 -3.76 -9.56
CA SER A 39 7.62 -4.24 -10.81
C SER A 39 8.01 -3.10 -11.76
N ALA A 40 7.20 -2.04 -11.86
CA ALA A 40 7.51 -0.89 -12.70
C ALA A 40 8.74 -0.11 -12.18
N ILE A 41 8.84 0.07 -10.86
CA ILE A 41 9.97 0.76 -10.23
C ILE A 41 11.26 -0.06 -10.38
N GLU A 42 11.20 -1.37 -10.11
CA GLU A 42 12.34 -2.28 -10.28
C GLU A 42 12.89 -2.24 -11.70
N ASN A 43 12.02 -2.28 -12.70
CA ASN A 43 12.41 -2.16 -14.09
C ASN A 43 13.06 -0.79 -14.39
N ALA A 44 12.48 0.30 -13.89
CA ALA A 44 13.04 1.65 -14.09
C ALA A 44 14.44 1.78 -13.45
N VAL A 45 14.61 1.26 -12.24
CA VAL A 45 15.89 1.25 -11.53
C VAL A 45 16.92 0.37 -12.26
N ALA A 46 16.54 -0.81 -12.74
CA ALA A 46 17.42 -1.70 -13.50
C ALA A 46 17.87 -1.06 -14.83
N ILE A 47 16.99 -0.36 -15.52
CA ILE A 47 17.33 0.41 -16.74
C ILE A 47 18.31 1.53 -16.41
N TRP A 48 18.11 2.24 -15.30
CA TRP A 48 19.03 3.28 -14.85
C TRP A 48 20.42 2.71 -14.50
N ASP A 49 20.46 1.61 -13.75
CA ASP A 49 21.70 0.97 -13.31
C ASP A 49 22.45 0.30 -14.48
N SER A 50 21.77 -0.09 -15.55
CA SER A 50 22.42 -0.59 -16.78
C SER A 50 22.78 0.51 -17.79
N SER A 51 22.29 1.74 -17.60
CA SER A 51 22.55 2.84 -18.52
C SER A 51 24.00 3.33 -18.46
N LYS A 52 24.62 3.50 -19.63
CA LYS A 52 25.93 4.15 -19.82
C LYS A 52 25.90 5.65 -19.60
N LYS A 53 24.71 6.28 -19.71
CA LYS A 53 24.51 7.72 -19.52
C LYS A 53 23.57 7.93 -18.34
N ARG A 54 24.09 8.59 -17.30
CA ARG A 54 23.33 8.88 -16.06
C ARG A 54 23.37 10.39 -15.80
N PRO A 55 22.41 11.15 -16.37
CA PRO A 55 22.32 12.59 -16.14
C PRO A 55 22.22 12.89 -14.64
N VAL A 56 23.06 13.78 -14.13
CA VAL A 56 23.15 14.05 -12.69
C VAL A 56 21.81 14.57 -12.13
N GLU A 57 21.03 15.25 -12.97
CA GLU A 57 19.72 15.82 -12.64
C GLU A 57 18.66 14.74 -12.36
N LEU A 58 18.82 13.53 -12.90
CA LEU A 58 17.90 12.42 -12.70
C LEU A 58 18.25 11.58 -11.46
N LYS A 59 19.47 11.67 -10.96
CA LYS A 59 19.92 10.90 -9.78
C LYS A 59 18.99 11.07 -8.56
N PRO A 60 18.56 12.29 -8.16
CA PRO A 60 17.65 12.46 -7.03
C PRO A 60 16.27 11.81 -7.26
N ARG A 61 15.78 11.79 -8.51
CA ARG A 61 14.50 11.16 -8.85
C ARG A 61 14.57 9.65 -8.73
N ILE A 62 15.68 9.05 -9.16
CA ILE A 62 15.91 7.62 -9.01
C ILE A 62 16.06 7.24 -7.54
N GLU A 63 16.76 8.05 -6.74
CA GLU A 63 16.85 7.81 -5.31
C GLU A 63 15.47 7.87 -4.64
N LYS A 64 14.65 8.87 -4.99
CA LYS A 64 13.26 8.95 -4.54
C LYS A 64 12.44 7.71 -4.93
N LEU A 65 12.63 7.16 -6.13
CA LEU A 65 11.96 5.92 -6.57
C LEU A 65 12.40 4.70 -5.75
N LYS A 66 13.69 4.60 -5.38
CA LYS A 66 14.18 3.50 -4.53
C LYS A 66 13.55 3.55 -3.14
N ILE A 67 13.50 4.73 -2.52
CA ILE A 67 12.85 4.90 -1.22
C ILE A 67 11.35 4.57 -1.31
N PHE A 68 10.68 5.00 -2.38
CA PHE A 68 9.27 4.67 -2.61
C PHE A 68 9.04 3.15 -2.75
N HIS A 69 9.93 2.45 -3.47
CA HIS A 69 9.89 0.99 -3.58
C HIS A 69 10.04 0.32 -2.22
N ASP A 70 10.99 0.76 -1.39
CA ASP A 70 11.21 0.21 -0.05
C ASP A 70 9.97 0.40 0.84
N GLU A 71 9.35 1.59 0.82
CA GLU A 71 8.13 1.86 1.58
C GLU A 71 6.96 0.98 1.11
N LEU A 72 6.74 0.87 -0.20
CA LEU A 72 5.70 0.01 -0.76
C LEU A 72 5.94 -1.47 -0.43
N SER A 73 7.18 -1.96 -0.52
CA SER A 73 7.51 -3.36 -0.20
C SER A 73 7.34 -3.64 1.29
N ASN A 74 7.68 -2.70 2.16
CA ASN A 74 7.47 -2.84 3.61
C ASN A 74 5.98 -2.85 3.96
N TRP A 75 5.19 -1.98 3.32
CA TRP A 75 3.74 -2.00 3.46
C TRP A 75 3.14 -3.33 2.97
N GLU A 76 3.55 -3.82 1.80
CA GLU A 76 3.10 -5.08 1.20
C GLU A 76 3.31 -6.27 2.16
N LYS A 77 4.50 -6.37 2.75
CA LYS A 77 4.81 -7.43 3.72
C LYS A 77 3.88 -7.39 4.93
N ARG A 78 3.57 -6.19 5.43
CA ARG A 78 2.70 -6.00 6.60
C ARG A 78 1.24 -6.33 6.29
N ILE A 79 0.72 -5.91 5.14
CA ILE A 79 -0.67 -6.21 4.77
C ILE A 79 -0.88 -7.71 4.50
N LEU A 80 0.11 -8.38 3.90
CA LEU A 80 0.05 -9.84 3.71
C LEU A 80 0.04 -10.61 5.05
N GLN A 81 0.75 -10.10 6.08
CA GLN A 81 0.70 -10.67 7.42
C GLN A 81 -0.67 -10.50 8.09
N THR A 82 -1.41 -9.42 7.78
CA THR A 82 -2.75 -9.20 8.34
C THR A 82 -3.83 -9.97 7.61
N MET A 83 -3.73 -10.15 6.29
CA MET A 83 -4.70 -10.91 5.49
C MET A 83 -4.76 -12.41 5.84
N GLY A 84 -3.65 -12.98 6.35
CA GLY A 84 -3.59 -14.37 6.79
C GLY A 84 -3.72 -14.57 8.31
N GLY A 85 -3.92 -13.50 9.08
CA GLY A 85 -3.85 -13.51 10.54
C GLY A 85 -5.15 -13.04 11.23
N ASN A 86 -5.20 -13.16 12.55
CA ASN A 86 -6.29 -12.64 13.40
C ASN A 86 -6.16 -11.12 13.62
N ALA A 87 -5.69 -10.37 12.62
CA ALA A 87 -5.57 -8.92 12.74
C ALA A 87 -6.96 -8.31 12.85
N ASP A 88 -7.14 -7.41 13.82
CA ASP A 88 -8.40 -6.71 14.02
C ASP A 88 -8.65 -5.69 12.88
N THR A 89 -9.92 -5.33 12.71
CA THR A 89 -10.38 -4.39 11.68
C THR A 89 -9.70 -3.03 11.76
N GLU A 90 -9.40 -2.52 12.96
CA GLU A 90 -8.78 -1.21 13.14
C GLU A 90 -7.34 -1.22 12.62
N THR A 91 -6.57 -2.26 12.93
CA THR A 91 -5.22 -2.49 12.41
C THR A 91 -5.21 -2.54 10.88
N ARG A 92 -6.17 -3.25 10.28
CA ARG A 92 -6.30 -3.38 8.82
C ARG A 92 -6.60 -2.04 8.15
N VAL A 93 -7.58 -1.29 8.67
CA VAL A 93 -7.90 0.06 8.18
C VAL A 93 -6.72 1.02 8.33
N LYS A 94 -5.97 0.93 9.44
CA LYS A 94 -4.77 1.74 9.64
C LYS A 94 -3.72 1.48 8.55
N LEU A 95 -3.51 0.22 8.16
CA LEU A 95 -2.59 -0.11 7.07
C LEU A 95 -3.06 0.45 5.72
N LEU A 96 -4.37 0.41 5.43
CA LEU A 96 -4.92 1.02 4.21
C LEU A 96 -4.74 2.55 4.19
N ARG A 97 -4.86 3.22 5.34
CA ARG A 97 -4.55 4.66 5.47
C ARG A 97 -3.08 4.94 5.24
N GLU A 98 -2.20 4.13 5.83
CA GLU A 98 -0.75 4.23 5.64
C GLU A 98 -0.37 4.09 4.17
N PHE A 99 -0.99 3.15 3.44
CA PHE A 99 -0.82 3.03 1.98
C PHE A 99 -1.19 4.31 1.25
N SER A 100 -2.35 4.88 1.57
CA SER A 100 -2.78 6.16 0.99
C SER A 100 -1.76 7.25 1.25
N ASP A 101 -1.24 7.37 2.47
CA ASP A 101 -0.26 8.39 2.84
C ASP A 101 1.06 8.22 2.06
N ILE A 102 1.54 6.98 1.93
CA ILE A 102 2.70 6.62 1.09
C ILE A 102 2.44 7.06 -0.36
N CYS A 103 1.29 6.75 -0.96
CA CYS A 103 1.00 7.19 -2.33
C CYS A 103 0.99 8.72 -2.48
N HIS A 104 0.42 9.46 -1.53
CA HIS A 104 0.31 10.92 -1.60
C HIS A 104 1.66 11.62 -1.42
N SER A 105 2.57 11.09 -0.60
CA SER A 105 3.89 11.69 -0.36
C SER A 105 4.81 11.60 -1.59
N TYR A 106 4.61 10.59 -2.45
CA TYR A 106 5.41 10.40 -3.67
C TYR A 106 4.73 10.84 -4.96
N ALA A 107 3.46 11.23 -4.94
CA ALA A 107 2.75 11.79 -6.09
C ALA A 107 3.17 13.24 -6.46
N ARG A 108 3.92 13.93 -5.58
CA ARG A 108 4.41 15.31 -5.76
C ARG A 108 5.88 15.35 -6.15
#